data_AF-R9XKP8-F1
#
_entry.id   AF-R9XKP8-F1
#
_cell.length_a   1.000
_cell.length_b   1.000
_cell.length_c   1.000
_cell.angle_alpha   90.00
_cell.angle_beta   90.00
_cell.angle_gamma   90.00
#
_symmetry.space_group_name_H-M   'P 1'
#
loop_
_entity.id
_entity.type
_entity.pdbx_description
1 polymer ?
#
loop_
_entity_poly.entity_id
_entity_poly.type
_entity_poly.pdbx_seq_one_letter_code
_entity_poly.pdbx_strand_id
1 'polypeptide(L)'
;MGTCADHIVHYETIEELGRRIVVPFFHPTLLVLSEYFDNITNCFIKDIRQRLPLSQRIGHLYERQIPNKQLIVWYLNHPVRRVKVQGCVVGYGWHRQAGVDWMFLHIDDCTGLMWCQCEEELTGEAIALVGRTVAVSGYMNPTGRTDRPSELYLVVEQLEHVVGLESEIQFWEVTMLFRRQLSYVWELAPDLLDGLYNARRKAAAETEVGNATPCQKATSESDCGDRVASSKSLQHVEPIVEPAYVACTAESRASRTVTVRYTMNQYKDALLAYFFDCAAQPNVPYRRPLAEVLVLSQILHAVAIMRCKEHSAIAGGLEKTKVLLYDTVLAHFRTMGILSLEGGNQIHLHLLPVKEHISARFDTWLKLRVRAGKLLYEQVRKTCALPQLSAPFIVHLTKVLLRQHVSQRTELVDSWFLDAKPEEQGYLLVRFNYTNFSI
;
A
#
# COMPACT_ATOMS: atom_id res chain seq x y z
N MET A 1 27.16 14.65 -36.94
CA MET A 1 25.77 14.78 -36.46
C MET A 1 25.32 13.41 -35.95
N GLY A 2 25.80 13.01 -34.77
CA GLY A 2 25.42 11.76 -34.11
C GLY A 2 24.18 11.97 -33.25
N THR A 3 23.27 11.01 -33.30
CA THR A 3 21.86 11.03 -32.93
C THR A 3 21.55 11.28 -31.45
N CYS A 4 20.58 12.15 -31.20
CA CYS A 4 19.97 12.49 -29.90
C CYS A 4 19.11 11.33 -29.31
N ALA A 5 19.38 10.07 -29.66
CA ALA A 5 18.51 8.92 -29.42
C ALA A 5 19.06 7.89 -28.41
N ASP A 6 20.17 8.16 -27.74
CA ASP A 6 20.88 7.15 -26.92
C ASP A 6 20.42 7.04 -25.45
N HIS A 7 19.46 7.85 -24.99
CA HIS A 7 19.01 7.82 -23.58
C HIS A 7 17.73 7.02 -23.35
N ILE A 8 17.02 6.62 -24.41
CA ILE A 8 15.78 5.84 -24.32
C ILE A 8 16.02 4.49 -24.97
N VAL A 9 15.78 3.42 -24.21
CA VAL A 9 15.96 2.04 -24.68
C VAL A 9 14.69 1.46 -25.27
N HIS A 10 13.52 1.97 -24.86
CA HIS A 10 12.22 1.45 -25.31
C HIS A 10 11.11 2.48 -25.11
N TYR A 11 10.04 2.38 -25.91
CA TYR A 11 8.79 3.08 -25.67
C TYR A 11 7.68 2.06 -25.49
N GLU A 12 6.90 2.19 -24.42
CA GLU A 12 5.74 1.33 -24.16
C GLU A 12 4.46 2.16 -24.29
N THR A 13 3.42 1.59 -24.90
CA THR A 13 2.08 2.16 -24.83
C THR A 13 1.31 1.50 -23.69
N ILE A 14 0.94 2.28 -22.68
CA ILE A 14 0.20 1.84 -21.51
C ILE A 14 -1.23 2.39 -21.57
N GLU A 15 -2.21 1.54 -21.27
CA GLU A 15 -3.60 1.95 -21.08
C GLU A 15 -3.89 2.18 -19.60
N GLU A 16 -4.11 3.43 -19.20
CA GLU A 16 -4.49 3.82 -17.84
C GLU A 16 -5.79 4.64 -17.84
N LEU A 17 -6.78 4.23 -17.05
CA LEU A 17 -8.06 4.93 -16.89
C LEU A 17 -8.74 5.24 -18.24
N GLY A 18 -8.61 4.33 -19.21
CA GLY A 18 -9.17 4.47 -20.57
C GLY A 18 -8.39 5.41 -21.49
N ARG A 19 -7.20 5.87 -21.09
CA ARG A 19 -6.30 6.68 -21.92
C ARG A 19 -5.08 5.86 -22.32
N ARG A 20 -4.66 6.01 -23.58
CA ARG A 20 -3.39 5.48 -24.08
C ARG A 20 -2.29 6.51 -23.85
N ILE A 21 -1.25 6.11 -23.13
CA ILE A 21 -0.09 6.93 -22.81
C ILE A 21 1.13 6.23 -23.37
N VAL A 22 1.97 6.93 -24.12
CA VAL A 22 3.26 6.41 -24.58
C VAL A 22 4.32 6.87 -23.59
N VAL A 23 5.04 5.93 -22.99
CA VAL A 23 6.04 6.22 -21.95
C VAL A 23 7.45 5.80 -22.41
N PRO A 24 8.47 6.65 -22.22
CA PRO A 24 9.85 6.31 -22.51
C PRO A 24 10.49 5.54 -21.36
N PHE A 25 11.26 4.51 -21.69
CA PHE A 25 12.08 3.75 -20.76
C PHE A 25 13.55 4.11 -20.97
N PHE A 26 14.20 4.63 -19.94
CA PHE A 26 15.53 5.23 -20.05
C PHE A 26 16.66 4.21 -19.96
N HIS A 27 17.82 4.55 -20.52
CA HIS A 27 19.03 3.73 -20.43
C HIS A 27 19.38 3.43 -18.95
N PRO A 28 19.87 2.21 -18.60
CA PRO A 28 20.08 1.82 -17.20
C PRO A 28 20.99 2.76 -16.39
N THR A 29 21.96 3.38 -17.04
CA THR A 29 22.86 4.38 -16.43
C THR A 29 22.15 5.66 -15.98
N LEU A 30 20.90 5.89 -16.44
CA LEU A 30 20.09 7.05 -16.07
C LEU A 30 19.10 6.74 -14.95
N LEU A 31 18.91 5.46 -14.58
CA LEU A 31 17.92 5.10 -13.55
C LEU A 31 18.27 5.68 -12.19
N VAL A 32 19.56 5.84 -11.87
CA VAL A 32 20.05 6.51 -10.65
C VAL A 32 19.60 7.96 -10.52
N LEU A 33 19.12 8.58 -11.60
CA LEU A 33 18.56 9.93 -11.59
C LEU A 33 17.09 9.94 -11.10
N SER A 34 16.43 8.79 -11.07
CA SER A 34 15.11 8.65 -10.46
C SER A 34 15.26 8.70 -8.96
N GLU A 35 14.46 9.54 -8.30
CA GLU A 35 14.41 9.60 -6.84
C GLU A 35 13.95 8.28 -6.19
N TYR A 36 13.39 7.35 -6.96
CA TYR A 36 12.86 6.07 -6.48
C TYR A 36 13.79 4.88 -6.70
N PHE A 37 14.90 5.07 -7.43
CA PHE A 37 15.72 3.93 -7.85
C PHE A 37 16.50 3.29 -6.70
N ASP A 38 17.22 4.09 -5.93
CA ASP A 38 18.02 3.59 -4.80
C ASP A 38 17.33 3.79 -3.44
N ASN A 39 16.23 4.54 -3.41
CA ASN A 39 15.45 4.81 -2.20
C ASN A 39 14.37 3.76 -1.97
N ILE A 40 14.05 3.54 -0.69
CA ILE A 40 12.92 2.69 -0.29
C ILE A 40 11.62 3.48 -0.53
N THR A 41 10.76 2.94 -1.38
CA THR A 41 9.47 3.57 -1.73
C THR A 41 8.33 2.88 -0.98
N ASN A 42 7.51 3.65 -0.26
CA ASN A 42 6.33 3.06 0.39
C ASN A 42 5.29 2.71 -0.67
N CYS A 43 4.83 1.46 -0.65
CA CYS A 43 3.91 0.92 -1.65
C CYS A 43 2.77 0.15 -1.01
N PHE A 44 1.61 0.14 -1.68
CA PHE A 44 0.57 -0.83 -1.41
C PHE A 44 0.85 -2.11 -2.21
N ILE A 45 0.57 -3.26 -1.61
CA ILE A 45 0.68 -4.60 -2.20
C ILE A 45 -0.12 -4.68 -3.50
N LYS A 46 -1.34 -4.12 -3.50
CA LYS A 46 -2.19 -4.09 -4.70
C LYS A 46 -1.52 -3.36 -5.87
N ASP A 47 -0.84 -2.25 -5.59
CA ASP A 47 -0.20 -1.45 -6.63
C ASP A 47 1.00 -2.19 -7.20
N ILE A 48 1.83 -2.79 -6.33
CA ILE A 48 2.95 -3.63 -6.78
C ILE A 48 2.42 -4.70 -7.72
N ARG A 49 1.39 -5.46 -7.31
CA ARG A 49 0.77 -6.52 -8.12
C ARG A 49 0.25 -6.02 -9.47
N GLN A 50 -0.38 -4.86 -9.51
CA GLN A 50 -0.86 -4.26 -10.77
C GLN A 50 0.28 -3.87 -11.71
N ARG A 51 1.47 -3.56 -11.18
CA ARG A 51 2.64 -3.17 -11.97
C ARG A 51 3.52 -4.35 -12.40
N LEU A 52 3.38 -5.52 -11.79
CA LEU A 52 4.20 -6.70 -12.14
C LEU A 52 4.15 -7.08 -13.62
N PRO A 53 2.99 -7.13 -14.31
CA PRO A 53 2.98 -7.52 -15.72
C PRO A 53 3.83 -6.61 -16.60
N LEU A 54 3.71 -5.29 -16.41
CA LEU A 54 4.58 -4.32 -17.10
C LEU A 54 6.04 -4.52 -16.71
N SER A 55 6.30 -4.70 -15.42
CA SER A 55 7.65 -4.82 -14.88
C SER A 55 8.39 -6.03 -15.43
N GLN A 56 7.71 -7.17 -15.57
CA GLN A 56 8.24 -8.38 -16.19
C GLN A 56 8.45 -8.19 -17.70
N ARG A 57 7.48 -7.58 -18.39
CA ARG A 57 7.60 -7.30 -19.82
C ARG A 57 8.78 -6.39 -20.13
N ILE A 58 9.07 -5.40 -19.29
CA ILE A 58 10.16 -4.45 -19.52
C ILE A 58 11.49 -4.92 -18.91
N GLY A 59 11.44 -5.70 -17.83
CA GLY A 59 12.60 -6.12 -17.03
C GLY A 59 13.72 -6.77 -17.86
N HIS A 60 13.38 -7.58 -18.86
CA HIS A 60 14.34 -8.24 -19.74
C HIS A 60 15.29 -7.26 -20.47
N LEU A 61 14.87 -6.01 -20.70
CA LEU A 61 15.70 -4.97 -21.31
C LEU A 61 16.84 -4.53 -20.37
N TYR A 62 16.69 -4.75 -19.07
CA TYR A 62 17.58 -4.28 -18.01
C TYR A 62 18.41 -5.40 -17.36
N GLU A 63 18.02 -6.67 -17.53
CA GLU A 63 18.64 -7.83 -16.88
C GLU A 63 20.16 -7.93 -17.05
N ARG A 64 20.69 -7.52 -18.21
CA ARG A 64 22.14 -7.60 -18.49
C ARG A 64 22.96 -6.53 -17.77
N GLN A 65 22.34 -5.43 -17.39
CA GLN A 65 23.03 -4.23 -16.90
C GLN A 65 22.84 -4.01 -15.40
N ILE A 66 21.87 -4.71 -14.79
CA ILE A 66 21.58 -4.57 -13.36
C ILE A 66 22.16 -5.78 -12.61
N PRO A 67 23.20 -5.59 -11.79
CA PRO A 67 23.76 -6.65 -10.99
C PRO A 67 22.71 -7.13 -9.96
N ASN A 68 22.73 -8.43 -9.66
CA ASN A 68 21.94 -9.11 -8.61
C ASN A 68 20.53 -9.58 -8.99
N LYS A 69 20.16 -9.53 -10.29
CA LYS A 69 18.87 -10.07 -10.80
C LYS A 69 17.62 -9.54 -10.07
N GLN A 70 17.69 -8.45 -9.31
CA GLN A 70 16.54 -7.94 -8.58
C GLN A 70 15.46 -7.46 -9.55
N LEU A 71 14.19 -7.76 -9.28
CA LEU A 71 13.10 -7.27 -10.12
C LEU A 71 12.84 -5.80 -9.79
N ILE A 72 13.04 -4.91 -10.78
CA ILE A 72 12.54 -3.54 -10.70
C ILE A 72 11.03 -3.55 -10.88
N VAL A 73 10.31 -2.94 -9.94
CA VAL A 73 8.88 -2.67 -10.09
C VAL A 73 8.71 -1.33 -10.82
N TRP A 74 8.18 -1.39 -12.03
CA TRP A 74 7.99 -0.22 -12.89
C TRP A 74 6.60 0.38 -12.68
N TYR A 75 6.57 1.58 -12.09
CA TYR A 75 5.36 2.38 -12.00
C TYR A 75 5.36 3.37 -13.15
N LEU A 76 4.58 3.07 -14.21
CA LEU A 76 4.79 3.67 -15.52
C LEU A 76 6.25 3.44 -15.96
N ASN A 77 7.05 4.49 -16.05
CA ASN A 77 8.48 4.42 -16.34
C ASN A 77 9.37 4.79 -15.13
N HIS A 78 8.81 4.95 -13.93
CA HIS A 78 9.60 5.12 -12.71
C HIS A 78 10.18 3.77 -12.27
N PRO A 79 11.52 3.65 -12.12
CA PRO A 79 12.15 2.43 -11.64
C PRO A 79 12.12 2.39 -10.10
N VAL A 80 11.33 1.48 -9.51
CA VAL A 80 11.30 1.26 -8.06
C VAL A 80 11.99 -0.06 -7.73
N ARG A 81 13.18 0.02 -7.14
CA ARG A 81 14.00 -1.17 -6.81
C ARG A 81 13.71 -1.72 -5.42
N ARG A 82 13.49 -0.83 -4.46
CA ARG A 82 13.25 -1.17 -3.05
C ARG A 82 11.88 -0.63 -2.64
N VAL A 83 11.09 -1.49 -2.02
CA VAL A 83 9.74 -1.16 -1.55
C VAL A 83 9.65 -1.35 -0.05
N LYS A 84 8.81 -0.54 0.59
CA LYS A 84 8.32 -0.76 1.95
C LYS A 84 6.83 -1.03 1.88
N VAL A 85 6.39 -2.14 2.46
CA VAL A 85 4.97 -2.48 2.63
C VAL A 85 4.67 -2.61 4.11
N GLN A 86 3.44 -2.32 4.50
CA GLN A 86 3.04 -2.39 5.89
C GLN A 86 1.65 -3.01 6.02
N GLY A 87 1.54 -4.02 6.87
CA GLY A 87 0.30 -4.75 7.03
C GLY A 87 0.33 -5.71 8.20
N CYS A 88 -0.81 -6.36 8.44
CA CYS A 88 -0.95 -7.38 9.46
C CYS A 88 -0.35 -8.70 8.97
N VAL A 89 0.45 -9.36 9.81
CA VAL A 89 0.92 -10.72 9.54
C VAL A 89 -0.23 -11.69 9.76
N VAL A 90 -0.77 -12.25 8.68
CA VAL A 90 -1.90 -13.19 8.74
C VAL A 90 -1.47 -14.64 8.92
N GLY A 91 -0.19 -14.94 8.67
CA GLY A 91 0.37 -16.28 8.83
C GLY A 91 1.86 -16.32 8.47
N TYR A 92 2.47 -17.48 8.71
CA TYR A 92 3.86 -17.74 8.35
C TYR A 92 4.03 -19.19 7.85
N GLY A 93 5.12 -19.45 7.14
CA GLY A 93 5.52 -20.77 6.69
C GLY A 93 7.04 -20.88 6.58
N TRP A 94 7.56 -22.10 6.71
CA TRP A 94 8.98 -22.40 6.53
C TRP A 94 9.18 -23.14 5.20
N HIS A 95 10.14 -22.69 4.41
CA HIS A 95 10.49 -23.31 3.13
C HIS A 95 11.99 -23.53 3.05
N ARG A 96 12.38 -24.78 2.78
CA ARG A 96 13.78 -25.12 2.56
C ARG A 96 14.17 -24.88 1.11
N GLN A 97 15.14 -24.00 0.86
CA GLN A 97 15.69 -23.73 -0.47
C GLN A 97 17.22 -23.89 -0.44
N ALA A 98 17.75 -24.71 -1.33
CA ALA A 98 19.20 -25.00 -1.40
C ALA A 98 19.84 -25.42 -0.06
N GLY A 99 19.07 -26.12 0.78
CA GLY A 99 19.53 -26.59 2.10
C GLY A 99 19.36 -25.59 3.24
N VAL A 100 19.03 -24.32 2.95
CA VAL A 100 18.76 -23.26 3.92
C VAL A 100 17.25 -23.16 4.17
N ASP A 101 16.85 -23.10 5.43
CA ASP A 101 15.46 -22.88 5.81
C ASP A 101 15.17 -21.38 5.82
N TRP A 102 14.19 -20.98 5.01
CA TRP A 102 13.74 -19.62 4.88
C TRP A 102 12.36 -19.49 5.49
N MET A 103 12.15 -18.40 6.20
CA MET A 103 10.83 -18.10 6.73
C MET A 103 10.09 -17.14 5.81
N PHE A 104 8.82 -17.43 5.59
CA PHE A 104 7.92 -16.62 4.79
C PHE A 104 6.79 -16.09 5.67
N LEU A 105 6.67 -14.77 5.74
CA LEU A 105 5.55 -14.09 6.36
C LEU A 105 4.49 -13.77 5.30
N HIS A 106 3.22 -13.92 5.64
CA HIS A 106 2.11 -13.51 4.81
C HIS A 106 1.53 -12.20 5.35
N ILE A 107 1.68 -11.11 4.61
CA ILE A 107 1.30 -9.76 5.05
C ILE A 107 0.05 -9.30 4.30
N ASP A 108 -0.93 -8.79 5.04
CA ASP A 108 -2.14 -8.12 4.55
C ASP A 108 -2.10 -6.62 4.83
N ASP A 109 -1.97 -5.80 3.79
CA ASP A 109 -1.97 -4.33 3.90
C ASP A 109 -3.36 -3.70 3.69
N CYS A 110 -4.43 -4.50 3.78
CA CYS A 110 -5.82 -4.15 3.45
C CYS A 110 -6.08 -3.85 1.96
N THR A 111 -5.06 -3.91 1.09
CA THR A 111 -5.20 -3.78 -0.36
C THR A 111 -4.89 -5.08 -1.09
N GLY A 112 -4.09 -5.95 -0.48
CA GLY A 112 -3.82 -7.30 -0.92
C GLY A 112 -2.91 -8.05 0.04
N LEU A 113 -2.59 -9.28 -0.32
CA LEU A 113 -1.73 -10.17 0.44
C LEU A 113 -0.36 -10.32 -0.24
N MET A 114 0.74 -10.46 0.50
CA MET A 114 2.05 -10.71 -0.10
C MET A 114 2.90 -11.61 0.78
N TRP A 115 3.59 -12.57 0.15
CA TRP A 115 4.62 -13.35 0.81
C TRP A 115 5.91 -12.54 0.94
N CYS A 116 6.51 -12.59 2.12
CA CYS A 116 7.73 -11.87 2.46
C CYS A 116 8.75 -12.86 3.02
N GLN A 117 9.80 -13.15 2.24
CA GLN A 117 10.91 -14.01 2.64
C GLN A 117 11.81 -13.22 3.60
N CYS A 118 12.03 -13.76 4.79
CA CYS A 118 12.86 -13.16 5.81
C CYS A 118 14.00 -14.10 6.18
N GLU A 119 15.14 -13.54 6.55
CA GLU A 119 16.21 -14.28 7.22
C GLU A 119 15.79 -14.64 8.66
N GLU A 120 16.26 -15.78 9.16
CA GLU A 120 15.92 -16.28 10.49
C GLU A 120 16.20 -15.23 11.58
N GLU A 121 17.34 -14.54 11.49
CA GLU A 121 17.77 -13.50 12.43
C GLU A 121 16.79 -12.30 12.53
N LEU A 122 16.07 -11.99 11.44
CA LEU A 122 15.15 -10.85 11.38
C LEU A 122 13.81 -11.13 12.03
N THR A 123 13.51 -12.38 12.38
CA THR A 123 12.12 -12.81 12.61
C THR A 123 11.79 -13.37 13.98
N GLY A 124 12.79 -13.57 14.83
CA GLY A 124 12.59 -13.99 16.22
C GLY A 124 11.61 -15.15 16.36
N GLU A 125 10.82 -15.17 17.44
CA GLU A 125 9.68 -16.08 17.56
C GLU A 125 8.57 -15.66 16.58
N ALA A 126 8.64 -16.13 15.33
CA ALA A 126 7.68 -15.83 14.26
C ALA A 126 6.20 -15.98 14.64
N ILE A 127 5.90 -16.91 15.57
CA ILE A 127 4.57 -17.11 16.14
C ILE A 127 4.04 -15.81 16.78
N ALA A 128 4.90 -15.04 17.42
CA ALA A 128 4.56 -13.79 18.09
C ALA A 128 4.23 -12.65 17.11
N LEU A 129 4.62 -12.78 15.83
CA LEU A 129 4.33 -11.80 14.79
C LEU A 129 2.92 -11.96 14.22
N VAL A 130 2.31 -13.15 14.27
CA VAL A 130 0.97 -13.38 13.73
C VAL A 130 -0.07 -12.50 14.46
N GLY A 131 -0.89 -11.80 13.68
CA GLY A 131 -1.85 -10.82 14.18
C GLY A 131 -1.25 -9.46 14.55
N ARG A 132 0.07 -9.26 14.35
CA ARG A 132 0.74 -7.97 14.55
C ARG A 132 0.89 -7.25 13.21
N THR A 133 0.82 -5.92 13.27
CA THR A 133 1.20 -5.08 12.13
C THR A 133 2.71 -4.91 12.10
N VAL A 134 3.29 -5.17 10.93
CA VAL A 134 4.72 -4.96 10.65
C VAL A 134 4.89 -4.12 9.40
N ALA A 135 6.00 -3.39 9.35
CA ALA A 135 6.50 -2.75 8.15
C ALA A 135 7.74 -3.52 7.67
N VAL A 136 7.71 -4.01 6.45
CA VAL A 136 8.83 -4.72 5.84
C VAL A 136 9.35 -3.94 4.64
N SER A 137 10.67 -3.79 4.57
CA SER A 137 11.35 -3.14 3.45
C SER A 137 12.29 -4.13 2.78
N GLY A 138 12.36 -4.07 1.45
CA GLY A 138 13.22 -4.98 0.69
C GLY A 138 13.03 -4.87 -0.81
N TYR A 139 13.37 -5.93 -1.54
CA TYR A 139 13.30 -5.98 -3.01
C TYR A 139 12.47 -7.17 -3.50
N MET A 140 11.89 -7.03 -4.69
CA MET A 140 11.07 -8.09 -5.27
C MET A 140 11.96 -9.18 -5.88
N ASN A 141 11.64 -10.45 -5.56
CA ASN A 141 12.34 -11.58 -6.16
C ASN A 141 11.93 -11.76 -7.64
N PRO A 142 12.89 -11.84 -8.59
CA PRO A 142 12.62 -12.06 -10.01
C PRO A 142 12.06 -13.46 -10.35
N THR A 143 12.28 -14.49 -9.53
CA THR A 143 12.08 -15.89 -9.94
C THR A 143 10.65 -16.40 -9.85
N GLY A 144 9.65 -15.54 -9.61
CA GLY A 144 8.26 -15.94 -9.71
C GLY A 144 7.95 -16.39 -11.14
N ARG A 145 7.69 -17.69 -11.35
CA ARG A 145 7.34 -18.17 -12.69
C ARG A 145 6.06 -17.47 -13.16
N THR A 146 6.04 -17.08 -14.43
CA THR A 146 4.92 -16.35 -15.06
C THR A 146 3.59 -17.10 -15.03
N ASP A 147 3.63 -18.43 -14.89
CA ASP A 147 2.46 -19.32 -14.77
C ASP A 147 1.98 -19.50 -13.32
N ARG A 148 2.76 -19.08 -12.32
CA ARG A 148 2.45 -19.19 -10.89
C ARG A 148 2.70 -17.86 -10.18
N PRO A 149 1.82 -16.87 -10.33
CA PRO A 149 1.94 -15.56 -9.66
C PRO A 149 1.97 -15.65 -8.12
N SER A 150 1.64 -16.81 -7.55
CA SER A 150 1.81 -17.15 -6.14
C SER A 150 3.27 -17.29 -5.67
N GLU A 151 4.26 -17.33 -6.58
CA GLU A 151 5.69 -17.46 -6.27
C GLU A 151 6.41 -16.10 -6.17
N LEU A 152 5.72 -14.98 -6.39
CA LEU A 152 6.32 -13.66 -6.28
C LEU A 152 6.24 -13.16 -4.83
N TYR A 153 7.41 -12.95 -4.24
CA TYR A 153 7.57 -12.55 -2.85
C TYR A 153 8.57 -11.39 -2.71
N LEU A 154 8.43 -10.65 -1.62
CA LEU A 154 9.37 -9.62 -1.19
C LEU A 154 10.52 -10.30 -0.42
N VAL A 155 11.76 -10.05 -0.79
CA VAL A 155 12.93 -10.42 0.03
C VAL A 155 13.15 -9.30 1.02
N VAL A 156 12.96 -9.57 2.30
CA VAL A 156 12.98 -8.60 3.39
C VAL A 156 14.42 -8.31 3.80
N GLU A 157 14.79 -7.04 3.73
CA GLU A 157 16.06 -6.51 4.24
C GLU A 157 15.88 -5.91 5.65
N GLN A 158 14.70 -5.36 5.94
CA GLN A 158 14.38 -4.71 7.21
C GLN A 158 12.95 -5.03 7.62
N LEU A 159 12.75 -5.37 8.90
CA LEU A 159 11.45 -5.62 9.51
C LEU A 159 11.30 -4.73 10.74
N GLU A 160 10.20 -3.98 10.81
CA GLU A 160 9.87 -3.05 11.89
C GLU A 160 8.50 -3.36 12.46
N HIS A 161 8.37 -3.36 13.79
CA HIS A 161 7.08 -3.47 14.46
C HIS A 161 6.34 -2.13 14.38
N VAL A 162 5.08 -2.17 13.96
CA VAL A 162 4.24 -0.97 13.88
C VAL A 162 3.32 -0.93 15.09
N VAL A 163 3.50 0.11 15.91
CA VAL A 163 2.73 0.28 17.14
C VAL A 163 1.62 1.29 16.89
N GLY A 164 0.39 0.80 16.91
CA GLY A 164 -0.82 1.61 16.88
C GLY A 164 -1.27 2.04 15.48
N LEU A 165 -2.57 2.34 15.39
CA LEU A 165 -3.25 2.73 14.15
C LEU A 165 -2.74 4.07 13.59
N GLU A 166 -2.21 4.96 14.42
CA GLU A 166 -1.67 6.25 13.98
C GLU A 166 -0.48 6.07 13.02
N SER A 167 0.47 5.22 13.40
CA SER A 167 1.61 4.84 12.56
C SER A 167 1.13 4.20 11.26
N GLU A 168 0.04 3.42 11.32
CA GLU A 168 -0.54 2.81 10.12
C GLU A 168 -1.12 3.83 9.15
N ILE A 169 -1.90 4.77 9.68
CA ILE A 169 -2.49 5.86 8.90
C ILE A 169 -1.38 6.72 8.28
N GLN A 170 -0.33 7.05 9.03
CA GLN A 170 0.80 7.82 8.51
C GLN A 170 1.49 7.10 7.36
N PHE A 171 1.71 5.79 7.48
CA PHE A 171 2.25 4.99 6.38
C PHE A 171 1.34 5.08 5.15
N TRP A 172 0.02 4.90 5.30
CA TRP A 172 -0.93 5.00 4.19
C TRP A 172 -0.93 6.38 3.54
N GLU A 173 -0.84 7.46 4.32
CA GLU A 173 -0.77 8.82 3.79
C GLU A 173 0.46 9.02 2.90
N VAL A 174 1.63 8.56 3.37
CA VAL A 174 2.88 8.62 2.61
C VAL A 174 2.80 7.74 1.36
N THR A 175 2.26 6.53 1.47
CA THR A 175 2.06 5.62 0.34
C THR A 175 1.12 6.21 -0.71
N MET A 176 0.06 6.92 -0.29
CA MET A 176 -0.85 7.62 -1.20
C MET A 176 -0.17 8.78 -1.94
N LEU A 177 0.80 9.47 -1.30
CA LEU A 177 1.62 10.48 -1.96
C LEU A 177 2.49 9.85 -3.05
N PHE A 178 3.20 8.77 -2.73
CA PHE A 178 4.01 8.03 -3.71
C PHE A 178 3.15 7.52 -4.86
N ARG A 179 2.01 6.87 -4.59
CA ARG A 179 1.05 6.42 -5.61
C ARG A 179 0.68 7.56 -6.56
N ARG A 180 0.43 8.77 -6.03
CA ARG A 180 0.10 9.94 -6.85
C ARG A 180 1.30 10.39 -7.68
N GLN A 181 2.49 10.48 -7.11
CA GLN A 181 3.70 10.92 -7.84
C GLN A 181 4.07 9.94 -8.96
N LEU A 182 4.07 8.64 -8.64
CA LEU A 182 4.35 7.54 -9.55
C LEU A 182 3.28 7.33 -10.64
N SER A 183 2.14 8.04 -10.56
CA SER A 183 1.11 8.06 -11.61
C SER A 183 1.38 9.07 -12.73
N TYR A 184 2.43 9.90 -12.58
CA TYR A 184 2.90 10.78 -13.65
C TYR A 184 4.08 10.15 -14.37
N VAL A 185 4.20 10.40 -15.67
CA VAL A 185 5.36 9.95 -16.45
C VAL A 185 6.61 10.62 -15.92
N TRP A 186 7.65 9.83 -15.70
CA TRP A 186 8.98 10.34 -15.38
C TRP A 186 9.59 10.97 -16.63
N GLU A 187 9.92 12.26 -16.55
CA GLU A 187 10.56 13.01 -17.62
C GLU A 187 11.91 13.53 -17.11
N LEU A 188 12.94 13.41 -17.95
CA LEU A 188 14.26 13.97 -17.69
C LEU A 188 14.38 15.32 -18.39
N ALA A 189 14.80 16.35 -17.66
CA ALA A 189 15.04 17.67 -18.24
C ALA A 189 16.15 17.58 -19.31
N PRO A 190 15.99 18.24 -20.47
CA PRO A 190 17.00 18.22 -21.53
C PRO A 190 18.39 18.64 -21.05
N ASP A 191 18.45 19.69 -20.22
CA ASP A 191 19.71 20.23 -19.69
C ASP A 191 20.50 19.20 -18.85
N LEU A 192 19.79 18.31 -18.14
CA LEU A 192 20.40 17.25 -17.34
C LEU A 192 21.05 16.20 -18.25
N LEU A 193 20.36 15.83 -19.33
CA LEU A 193 20.88 14.87 -20.32
C LEU A 193 22.12 15.45 -21.02
N ASP A 194 22.04 16.71 -21.46
CA ASP A 194 23.15 17.39 -22.12
C ASP A 194 24.37 17.50 -21.19
N GLY A 195 24.17 17.80 -19.91
CA GLY A 195 25.23 17.80 -18.90
C GLY A 195 25.94 16.45 -18.80
N LEU A 196 25.19 15.35 -18.72
CA LEU A 196 25.73 13.99 -18.63
C LEU A 196 26.49 13.56 -19.89
N TYR A 197 25.94 13.85 -21.07
CA TYR A 197 26.61 13.55 -22.33
C TYR A 197 27.91 14.34 -22.48
N ASN A 198 27.91 15.62 -22.13
CA ASN A 198 29.10 16.45 -22.20
C ASN A 198 30.16 15.99 -21.20
N ALA A 199 29.78 15.62 -19.98
CA ALA A 199 30.70 15.04 -19.00
C ALA A 199 31.32 13.73 -19.50
N ARG A 200 30.51 12.84 -20.10
CA ARG A 200 31.01 11.57 -20.65
C ARG A 200 31.95 11.76 -21.83
N ARG A 201 31.66 12.72 -22.72
CA ARG A 201 32.58 13.07 -23.83
C ARG A 201 33.90 13.62 -23.32
N LYS A 202 33.87 14.48 -22.29
CA LYS A 202 35.09 14.99 -21.65
C LYS A 202 35.93 13.87 -21.05
N ALA A 203 35.31 12.98 -20.26
CA ALA A 203 36.01 11.84 -19.66
C ALA A 203 36.62 10.89 -20.71
N ALA A 204 35.91 10.63 -21.81
CA ALA A 204 36.42 9.82 -22.91
C ALA A 204 37.64 10.48 -23.60
N ALA A 205 37.57 11.79 -23.86
CA ALA A 205 38.68 12.54 -24.45
C ALA A 205 39.92 12.56 -23.53
N GLU A 206 39.74 12.67 -22.21
CA GLU A 206 40.84 12.63 -21.24
C GLU A 206 41.50 11.24 -21.17
N THR A 207 40.71 10.18 -21.34
CA THR A 207 41.22 8.79 -21.34
C THR A 207 42.03 8.48 -22.61
N GLU A 208 41.66 9.06 -23.75
CA GLU A 208 42.41 8.92 -25.02
C GLU A 208 43.72 9.70 -25.02
N VAL A 209 43.78 10.86 -24.35
CA VAL A 209 45.02 11.65 -24.23
C VAL A 209 46.01 11.03 -23.23
N GLY A 210 45.53 10.34 -22.19
CA GLY A 210 46.38 9.64 -21.20
C GLY A 210 47.09 8.39 -21.72
N ASN A 211 46.61 7.77 -22.81
CA ASN A 211 47.21 6.57 -23.42
C ASN A 211 48.09 6.87 -24.65
N ALA A 212 48.35 8.15 -24.96
CA ALA A 212 49.31 8.54 -25.99
C ALA A 212 50.75 8.46 -25.45
N THR A 213 51.28 7.24 -25.32
CA THR A 213 52.72 7.01 -25.12
C THR A 213 53.49 7.62 -26.31
N PRO A 214 54.56 8.42 -26.11
CA PRO A 214 55.31 8.98 -27.21
C PRO A 214 55.99 7.86 -27.99
N CYS A 215 55.64 7.73 -29.27
CA CYS A 215 56.26 6.82 -30.22
C CYS A 215 57.75 7.19 -30.35
N GLN A 216 58.62 6.48 -29.62
CA GLN A 216 60.07 6.59 -29.79
C GLN A 216 60.48 5.88 -31.08
N LYS A 217 61.16 6.63 -31.94
CA LYS A 217 61.74 6.19 -33.21
C LYS A 217 62.70 5.02 -32.99
N ALA A 218 62.57 4.03 -33.87
CA ALA A 218 63.48 2.92 -34.02
C ALA A 218 64.88 3.39 -34.42
N THR A 219 65.89 2.91 -33.69
CA THR A 219 67.24 2.69 -34.20
C THR A 219 67.66 1.27 -33.90
N SER A 220 68.22 0.66 -34.93
CA SER A 220 68.79 -0.68 -35.08
C SER A 220 69.85 -1.05 -34.04
N GLU A 221 69.87 -2.31 -33.60
CA GLU A 221 70.91 -3.32 -33.88
C GLU A 221 70.85 -4.50 -32.88
N SER A 222 70.97 -5.71 -33.44
CA SER A 222 71.74 -6.88 -32.96
C SER A 222 71.83 -7.21 -31.46
N ASP A 223 71.39 -8.42 -31.09
CA ASP A 223 72.23 -9.55 -30.65
C ASP A 223 71.53 -10.46 -29.61
N CYS A 224 72.00 -11.71 -29.57
CA CYS A 224 71.45 -12.93 -28.99
C CYS A 224 71.30 -12.94 -27.46
N GLY A 225 70.42 -13.82 -26.94
CA GLY A 225 70.63 -14.42 -25.62
C GLY A 225 69.39 -14.78 -24.78
N ASP A 226 69.19 -16.09 -24.65
CA ASP A 226 68.54 -16.90 -23.59
C ASP A 226 67.76 -16.30 -22.40
N ARG A 227 66.66 -17.03 -22.11
CA ARG A 227 66.05 -17.40 -20.80
C ARG A 227 66.30 -16.50 -19.57
N VAL A 228 65.20 -16.15 -18.88
CA VAL A 228 64.83 -16.64 -17.54
C VAL A 228 63.54 -15.93 -17.07
N ALA A 229 62.63 -16.69 -16.47
CA ALA A 229 61.43 -16.20 -15.81
C ALA A 229 61.77 -15.24 -14.65
N SER A 230 61.09 -14.11 -14.56
CA SER A 230 61.11 -13.29 -13.34
C SER A 230 59.81 -12.49 -13.18
N SER A 231 59.09 -12.85 -12.13
CA SER A 231 57.92 -12.18 -11.59
C SER A 231 58.25 -10.74 -11.18
N LYS A 232 57.47 -9.75 -11.62
CA LYS A 232 57.49 -8.39 -11.07
C LYS A 232 56.09 -7.87 -10.78
N SER A 233 55.83 -7.79 -9.47
CA SER A 233 55.09 -6.78 -8.71
C SER A 233 53.97 -6.00 -9.41
N LEU A 234 52.74 -6.29 -8.97
CA LEU A 234 51.61 -5.38 -8.93
C LEU A 234 52.02 -4.05 -8.27
N GLN A 235 51.96 -2.95 -9.02
CA GLN A 235 51.99 -1.61 -8.45
C GLN A 235 50.58 -1.17 -8.08
N HIS A 236 50.55 -0.48 -6.95
CA HIS A 236 49.41 0.12 -6.27
C HIS A 236 48.58 1.00 -7.23
N VAL A 237 47.30 0.67 -7.37
CA VAL A 237 46.30 1.59 -7.94
C VAL A 237 45.90 2.55 -6.83
N GLU A 238 46.08 3.85 -7.04
CA GLU A 238 45.60 4.89 -6.12
C GLU A 238 44.05 4.97 -6.16
N PRO A 239 43.39 5.23 -5.02
CA PRO A 239 41.95 5.32 -4.97
C PRO A 239 41.45 6.58 -5.68
N ILE A 240 40.50 6.37 -6.60
CA ILE A 240 39.77 7.44 -7.29
C ILE A 240 39.03 8.27 -6.24
N VAL A 241 39.38 9.56 -6.16
CA VAL A 241 38.73 10.56 -5.31
C VAL A 241 37.31 10.77 -5.81
N GLU A 242 36.31 10.46 -4.98
CA GLU A 242 34.90 10.72 -5.26
C GLU A 242 34.66 12.21 -5.54
N PRO A 243 33.94 12.57 -6.62
CA PRO A 243 33.55 13.96 -6.84
C PRO A 243 32.55 14.39 -5.76
N ALA A 244 32.89 15.47 -5.07
CA ALA A 244 32.10 16.06 -4.00
C ALA A 244 30.65 16.28 -4.42
N TYR A 245 29.74 15.55 -3.79
CA TYR A 245 28.30 15.74 -3.87
C TYR A 245 27.94 17.15 -3.39
N VAL A 246 27.51 18.01 -4.29
CA VAL A 246 26.93 19.31 -3.94
C VAL A 246 25.52 19.06 -3.45
N ALA A 247 25.36 19.03 -2.13
CA ALA A 247 24.05 18.91 -1.49
C ALA A 247 23.17 20.10 -1.89
N CYS A 248 22.09 19.82 -2.63
CA CYS A 248 21.01 20.79 -2.83
C CYS A 248 20.47 21.21 -1.45
N THR A 249 20.64 22.48 -1.12
CA THR A 249 20.20 23.07 0.14
C THR A 249 18.68 22.93 0.29
N ALA A 250 18.30 22.33 1.42
CA ALA A 250 16.93 22.09 1.83
C ALA A 250 16.24 23.40 2.28
N GLU A 251 15.92 24.29 1.35
CA GLU A 251 15.13 25.49 1.66
C GLU A 251 13.67 25.33 1.22
N SER A 252 12.79 25.28 2.24
CA SER A 252 11.32 25.43 2.19
C SER A 252 10.48 24.27 1.64
N ARG A 253 10.73 23.03 2.08
CA ARG A 253 9.65 22.03 2.12
C ARG A 253 8.69 22.39 3.26
N ALA A 254 7.82 23.38 3.03
CA ALA A 254 6.63 23.55 3.85
C ALA A 254 5.89 22.20 3.84
N SER A 255 5.84 21.54 4.99
CA SER A 255 5.20 20.25 5.19
C SER A 255 3.80 20.30 4.59
N ARG A 256 3.62 19.72 3.40
CA ARG A 256 2.30 19.56 2.78
C ARG A 256 1.54 18.57 3.64
N THR A 257 0.85 19.05 4.67
CA THR A 257 -0.07 18.26 5.48
C THR A 257 -1.14 17.67 4.56
N VAL A 258 -1.03 16.38 4.26
CA VAL A 258 -2.03 15.64 3.50
C VAL A 258 -3.28 15.56 4.36
N THR A 259 -4.34 16.24 3.94
CA THR A 259 -5.61 16.18 4.66
C THR A 259 -6.35 14.92 4.23
N VAL A 260 -6.40 13.89 5.09
CA VAL A 260 -7.26 12.71 4.87
C VAL A 260 -8.71 13.16 4.79
N ARG A 261 -9.36 12.90 3.65
CA ARG A 261 -10.77 13.24 3.43
C ARG A 261 -11.65 12.13 3.97
N TYR A 262 -12.14 12.33 5.18
CA TYR A 262 -13.22 11.52 5.70
C TYR A 262 -14.58 11.99 5.16
N THR A 263 -15.54 11.07 5.10
CA THR A 263 -16.92 11.31 4.67
C THR A 263 -17.90 11.07 5.82
N MET A 264 -19.09 11.66 5.74
CA MET A 264 -20.16 11.38 6.71
C MET A 264 -20.59 9.91 6.73
N ASN A 265 -20.43 9.18 5.63
CA ASN A 265 -20.76 7.75 5.61
C ASN A 265 -19.75 6.93 6.42
N GLN A 266 -18.46 7.25 6.36
CA GLN A 266 -17.44 6.63 7.22
C GLN A 266 -17.70 6.92 8.69
N TYR A 267 -18.12 8.13 9.03
CA TYR A 267 -18.51 8.47 10.40
C TYR A 267 -19.72 7.64 10.88
N LYS A 268 -20.76 7.51 10.05
CA LYS A 268 -21.93 6.68 10.38
C LYS A 268 -21.56 5.20 10.55
N ASP A 269 -20.72 4.66 9.67
CA ASP A 269 -20.22 3.27 9.77
C ASP A 269 -19.51 3.05 11.11
N ALA A 270 -18.56 3.94 11.46
CA ALA A 270 -17.79 3.84 12.69
C ALA A 270 -18.66 4.03 13.94
N LEU A 271 -19.62 4.97 13.91
CA LEU A 271 -20.52 5.21 15.03
C LEU A 271 -21.46 4.02 15.27
N LEU A 272 -21.97 3.38 14.21
CA LEU A 272 -22.76 2.16 14.32
C LEU A 272 -21.94 1.01 14.88
N ALA A 273 -20.68 0.84 14.45
CA ALA A 273 -19.79 -0.18 15.00
C ALA A 273 -19.61 0.01 16.51
N TYR A 274 -19.30 1.24 16.93
CA TYR A 274 -19.20 1.61 18.35
C TYR A 274 -20.51 1.32 19.12
N PHE A 275 -21.68 1.65 18.55
CA PHE A 275 -22.95 1.35 19.20
C PHE A 275 -23.27 -0.14 19.25
N PHE A 276 -22.86 -0.95 18.27
CA PHE A 276 -22.98 -2.40 18.36
C PHE A 276 -22.11 -2.98 19.47
N ASP A 277 -20.92 -2.41 19.71
CA ASP A 277 -20.05 -2.83 20.81
C ASP A 277 -20.64 -2.44 22.17
N CYS A 278 -21.35 -1.32 22.23
CA CYS A 278 -22.05 -0.85 23.43
C CYS A 278 -23.49 -1.38 23.56
N ALA A 279 -23.99 -2.21 22.64
CA ALA A 279 -25.42 -2.56 22.58
C ALA A 279 -25.93 -3.31 23.82
N ALA A 280 -25.05 -3.98 24.57
CA ALA A 280 -25.39 -4.64 25.84
C ALA A 280 -25.42 -3.68 27.05
N GLN A 281 -24.94 -2.45 26.89
CA GLN A 281 -24.95 -1.45 27.95
C GLN A 281 -26.33 -0.80 28.01
N PRO A 282 -26.91 -0.62 29.22
CA PRO A 282 -28.24 -0.05 29.34
C PRO A 282 -28.30 1.38 28.81
N ASN A 283 -27.27 2.19 29.10
CA ASN A 283 -27.20 3.59 28.68
C ASN A 283 -25.77 3.96 28.28
N VAL A 284 -25.65 4.70 27.17
CA VAL A 284 -24.39 5.28 26.68
C VAL A 284 -24.44 6.79 26.89
N PRO A 285 -23.43 7.43 27.51
CA PRO A 285 -23.45 8.88 27.68
C PRO A 285 -23.49 9.60 26.34
N TYR A 286 -24.38 10.60 26.20
CA TYR A 286 -24.66 11.26 24.93
C TYR A 286 -23.43 11.88 24.26
N ARG A 287 -22.53 12.50 25.04
CA ARG A 287 -21.34 13.15 24.49
C ARG A 287 -20.15 12.21 24.29
N ARG A 288 -20.20 10.99 24.83
CA ARG A 288 -19.06 10.07 24.85
C ARG A 288 -18.53 9.72 23.44
N PRO A 289 -19.37 9.37 22.45
CA PRO A 289 -18.88 9.06 21.10
C PRO A 289 -18.21 10.25 20.42
N LEU A 290 -18.61 11.47 20.79
CA LEU A 290 -18.07 12.70 20.23
C LEU A 290 -16.77 13.14 20.93
N ALA A 291 -16.70 13.02 22.25
CA ALA A 291 -15.64 13.61 23.07
C ALA A 291 -14.53 12.61 23.44
N GLU A 292 -14.87 11.37 23.76
CA GLU A 292 -13.95 10.40 24.35
C GLU A 292 -13.46 9.35 23.35
N VAL A 293 -14.24 9.06 22.30
CA VAL A 293 -13.86 8.07 21.29
C VAL A 293 -13.01 8.72 20.19
N LEU A 294 -11.69 8.60 20.32
CA LEU A 294 -10.70 9.30 19.48
C LEU A 294 -10.98 9.18 17.97
N VAL A 295 -11.18 7.96 17.48
CA VAL A 295 -11.42 7.70 16.05
C VAL A 295 -12.68 8.42 15.55
N LEU A 296 -13.77 8.39 16.31
CA LEU A 296 -15.01 9.09 15.94
C LEU A 296 -14.82 10.61 15.94
N SER A 297 -14.16 11.15 16.95
CA SER A 297 -13.87 12.58 17.06
C SER A 297 -13.00 13.07 15.89
N GLN A 298 -11.96 12.31 15.52
CA GLN A 298 -11.06 12.62 14.40
C GLN A 298 -11.79 12.61 13.04
N ILE A 299 -12.56 11.56 12.75
CA ILE A 299 -13.35 11.48 11.51
C ILE A 299 -14.30 12.69 11.41
N LEU A 300 -15.01 12.99 12.49
CA LEU A 300 -15.99 14.08 12.50
C LEU A 300 -15.33 15.46 12.41
N HIS A 301 -14.18 15.64 13.06
CA HIS A 301 -13.37 16.85 12.98
C HIS A 301 -12.91 17.13 11.54
N ALA A 302 -12.41 16.11 10.85
CA ALA A 302 -12.01 16.22 9.44
C ALA A 302 -13.18 16.56 8.52
N VAL A 303 -14.35 15.94 8.73
CA VAL A 303 -15.56 16.29 7.97
C VAL A 303 -16.01 17.73 8.27
N ALA A 304 -15.94 18.17 9.53
CA ALA A 304 -16.30 19.51 9.93
C ALA A 304 -15.37 20.57 9.31
N ILE A 305 -14.06 20.33 9.24
CA ILE A 305 -13.10 21.22 8.55
C ILE A 305 -13.52 21.42 7.09
N MET A 306 -13.85 20.33 6.39
CA MET A 306 -14.26 20.39 4.98
C MET A 306 -15.55 21.19 4.80
N ARG A 307 -16.56 20.95 5.66
CA ARG A 307 -17.84 21.68 5.61
C ARG A 307 -17.70 23.16 5.94
N CYS A 308 -16.84 23.52 6.89
CA CYS A 308 -16.55 24.92 7.21
C CYS A 308 -15.85 25.64 6.05
N LYS A 309 -14.97 24.95 5.29
CA LYS A 309 -14.32 25.52 4.10
C LYS A 309 -15.30 25.75 2.95
N GLU A 310 -16.25 24.83 2.76
CA GLU A 310 -17.28 24.93 1.71
C GLU A 310 -18.35 25.97 2.01
N HIS A 311 -18.65 26.20 3.29
CA HIS A 311 -19.66 27.14 3.75
C HIS A 311 -19.05 28.17 4.69
N SER A 312 -18.42 29.19 4.12
CA SER A 312 -17.85 30.35 4.85
C SER A 312 -18.87 31.08 5.75
N ALA A 313 -20.16 30.81 5.57
CA ALA A 313 -21.27 31.37 6.33
C ALA A 313 -21.60 30.64 7.65
N ILE A 314 -20.95 29.52 7.99
CA ILE A 314 -21.19 28.85 9.29
C ILE A 314 -20.47 29.65 10.39
N ALA A 315 -21.14 30.68 10.90
CA ALA A 315 -20.66 31.59 11.96
C ALA A 315 -20.46 30.93 13.34
N GLY A 316 -20.46 29.60 13.41
CA GLY A 316 -20.49 28.80 14.63
C GLY A 316 -19.14 28.33 15.16
N GLY A 317 -18.09 28.41 14.36
CA GLY A 317 -16.81 27.75 14.66
C GLY A 317 -16.85 26.23 14.48
N LEU A 318 -15.66 25.62 14.47
CA LEU A 318 -15.47 24.21 14.12
C LEU A 318 -16.18 23.24 15.07
N GLU A 319 -16.12 23.50 16.39
CA GLU A 319 -16.76 22.62 17.39
C GLU A 319 -18.29 22.64 17.29
N LYS A 320 -18.91 23.79 17.01
CA LYS A 320 -20.36 23.85 16.79
C LYS A 320 -20.77 23.06 15.55
N THR A 321 -19.96 23.09 14.48
CA THR A 321 -20.18 22.27 13.29
C THR A 321 -20.07 20.78 13.61
N LYS A 322 -19.08 20.34 14.40
CA LYS A 322 -18.96 18.93 14.84
C LYS A 322 -20.20 18.49 15.60
N VAL A 323 -20.63 19.27 16.60
CA VAL A 323 -21.85 18.98 17.38
C VAL A 323 -23.06 18.87 16.47
N LEU A 324 -23.27 19.83 15.56
CA LEU A 324 -24.40 19.79 14.62
C LEU A 324 -24.40 18.54 13.74
N LEU A 325 -23.23 18.16 13.19
CA LEU A 325 -23.08 16.96 12.36
C LEU A 325 -23.37 15.69 13.17
N TYR A 326 -22.89 15.62 14.41
CA TYR A 326 -23.17 14.52 15.33
C TYR A 326 -24.67 14.40 15.63
N ASP A 327 -25.29 15.49 16.06
CA ASP A 327 -26.70 15.55 16.42
C ASP A 327 -27.59 15.19 15.23
N THR A 328 -27.21 15.59 14.01
CA THR A 328 -27.90 15.22 12.77
C THR A 328 -27.88 13.70 12.54
N VAL A 329 -26.74 13.05 12.77
CA VAL A 329 -26.62 11.58 12.64
C VAL A 329 -27.45 10.87 13.71
N LEU A 330 -27.40 11.34 14.96
CA LEU A 330 -28.22 10.76 16.03
C LEU A 330 -29.71 10.94 15.78
N ALA A 331 -30.14 12.11 15.29
CA ALA A 331 -31.52 12.36 14.92
C ALA A 331 -31.97 11.37 13.83
N HIS A 332 -31.14 11.14 12.81
CA HIS A 332 -31.42 10.13 11.78
C HIS A 332 -31.54 8.72 12.36
N PHE A 333 -30.61 8.31 13.24
CA PHE A 333 -30.69 7.00 13.90
C PHE A 333 -31.91 6.85 14.80
N ARG A 334 -32.31 7.92 15.48
CA ARG A 334 -33.57 7.97 16.24
C ARG A 334 -34.79 7.79 15.35
N THR A 335 -34.84 8.40 14.16
CA THR A 335 -35.96 8.20 13.21
C THR A 335 -36.07 6.75 12.73
N MET A 336 -34.96 6.01 12.73
CA MET A 336 -34.93 4.58 12.39
C MET A 336 -35.26 3.67 13.59
N GLY A 337 -35.48 4.24 14.78
CA GLY A 337 -35.84 3.51 16.00
C GLY A 337 -34.69 2.79 16.70
N ILE A 338 -33.45 2.87 16.19
CA ILE A 338 -32.32 2.13 16.77
C ILE A 338 -31.77 2.71 18.07
N LEU A 339 -32.18 3.93 18.41
CA LEU A 339 -31.84 4.56 19.67
C LEU A 339 -32.94 5.52 20.14
N SER A 340 -32.95 5.78 21.44
CA SER A 340 -33.75 6.82 22.09
C SER A 340 -32.87 7.68 23.00
N LEU A 341 -33.27 8.93 23.23
CA LEU A 341 -32.58 9.84 24.14
C LEU A 341 -33.37 9.93 25.45
N GLU A 342 -32.74 9.58 26.56
CA GLU A 342 -33.32 9.64 27.89
C GLU A 342 -32.63 10.73 28.73
N GLY A 343 -33.43 11.57 29.38
CA GLY A 343 -32.91 12.65 30.25
C GLY A 343 -31.98 13.66 29.56
N GLY A 344 -31.98 13.74 28.23
CA GLY A 344 -31.14 14.66 27.43
C GLY A 344 -29.65 14.35 27.38
N ASN A 345 -29.14 13.48 28.27
CA ASN A 345 -27.71 13.19 28.42
C ASN A 345 -27.35 11.71 28.24
N GLN A 346 -28.33 10.83 28.05
CA GLN A 346 -28.09 9.40 27.83
C GLN A 346 -28.73 8.92 26.53
N ILE A 347 -28.04 8.02 25.84
CA ILE A 347 -28.48 7.30 24.65
C ILE A 347 -28.82 5.88 25.10
N HIS A 348 -30.08 5.50 24.92
CA HIS A 348 -30.53 4.12 25.11
C HIS A 348 -30.57 3.43 23.73
N LEU A 349 -29.86 2.30 23.60
CA LEU A 349 -29.64 1.62 22.33
C LEU A 349 -30.60 0.43 22.16
N HIS A 350 -31.28 0.37 21.03
CA HIS A 350 -32.19 -0.72 20.65
C HIS A 350 -31.56 -1.71 19.66
N LEU A 351 -30.22 -1.78 19.66
CA LEU A 351 -29.43 -2.52 18.65
C LEU A 351 -29.11 -3.96 19.03
N LEU A 352 -29.23 -4.34 20.30
CA LEU A 352 -28.86 -5.68 20.76
C LEU A 352 -29.64 -6.80 20.03
N PRO A 353 -30.99 -6.73 19.90
CA PRO A 353 -31.73 -7.76 19.17
C PRO A 353 -31.33 -7.85 17.70
N VAL A 354 -30.99 -6.72 17.07
CA VAL A 354 -30.51 -6.66 15.68
C VAL A 354 -29.14 -7.36 15.55
N LYS A 355 -28.23 -7.04 16.47
CA LYS A 355 -26.89 -7.63 16.52
C LYS A 355 -26.98 -9.15 16.66
N GLU A 356 -27.76 -9.62 17.62
CA GLU A 356 -27.93 -11.06 17.89
C GLU A 356 -28.57 -11.78 16.72
N HIS A 357 -29.67 -11.24 16.17
CA HIS A 357 -30.37 -11.85 15.05
C HIS A 357 -29.48 -11.98 13.81
N ILE A 358 -28.81 -10.90 13.39
CA ILE A 358 -27.98 -10.89 12.18
C ILE A 358 -26.71 -11.73 12.39
N SER A 359 -26.05 -11.62 13.56
CA SER A 359 -24.84 -12.39 13.84
C SER A 359 -25.11 -13.89 13.89
N ALA A 360 -26.23 -14.31 14.51
CA ALA A 360 -26.62 -15.72 14.53
C ALA A 360 -26.86 -16.29 13.11
N ARG A 361 -27.38 -15.47 12.19
CA ARG A 361 -27.52 -15.85 10.78
C ARG A 361 -26.15 -16.04 10.12
N PHE A 362 -25.23 -15.09 10.32
CA PHE A 362 -23.86 -15.21 9.79
C PHE A 362 -23.15 -16.45 10.34
N ASP A 363 -23.20 -16.67 11.66
CA ASP A 363 -22.61 -17.85 12.29
C ASP A 363 -23.14 -19.15 11.68
N THR A 364 -24.46 -19.24 11.48
CA THR A 364 -25.08 -20.40 10.87
C THR A 364 -24.61 -20.61 9.43
N TRP A 365 -24.57 -19.54 8.62
CA TRP A 365 -24.14 -19.62 7.23
C TRP A 365 -22.67 -20.00 7.10
N LEU A 366 -21.80 -19.42 7.93
CA LEU A 366 -20.37 -19.70 7.92
C LEU A 366 -20.08 -21.14 8.36
N LYS A 367 -20.71 -21.62 9.44
CA LYS A 367 -20.58 -23.02 9.91
C LYS A 367 -21.01 -24.04 8.85
N LEU A 368 -22.08 -23.73 8.13
CA LEU A 368 -22.60 -24.58 7.05
C LEU A 368 -21.94 -24.32 5.68
N ARG A 369 -20.95 -23.42 5.61
CA ARG A 369 -20.30 -22.97 4.37
C ARG A 369 -21.29 -22.57 3.26
N VAL A 370 -22.38 -21.92 3.64
CA VAL A 370 -23.39 -21.41 2.72
C VAL A 370 -22.80 -20.30 1.88
N ARG A 371 -22.78 -20.47 0.56
CA ARG A 371 -22.24 -19.46 -0.39
C ARG A 371 -23.13 -18.22 -0.51
N ALA A 372 -24.44 -18.35 -0.28
CA ALA A 372 -25.38 -17.24 -0.38
C ALA A 372 -26.54 -17.42 0.61
N GLY A 373 -26.70 -16.46 1.52
CA GLY A 373 -27.79 -16.39 2.51
C GLY A 373 -28.75 -15.24 2.23
N LYS A 374 -30.05 -15.48 2.38
CA LYS A 374 -31.07 -14.43 2.28
C LYS A 374 -31.45 -13.90 3.66
N LEU A 375 -31.44 -12.59 3.82
CA LEU A 375 -31.92 -11.88 5.01
C LEU A 375 -33.18 -11.08 4.62
N LEU A 376 -34.35 -11.48 5.13
CA LEU A 376 -35.62 -10.82 4.80
C LEU A 376 -35.79 -9.54 5.65
N TYR A 377 -36.09 -8.41 5.01
CA TYR A 377 -36.22 -7.12 5.71
C TYR A 377 -37.35 -7.13 6.74
N GLU A 378 -38.50 -7.68 6.37
CA GLU A 378 -39.67 -7.81 7.26
C GLU A 378 -39.35 -8.67 8.49
N GLN A 379 -38.59 -9.75 8.31
CA GLN A 379 -38.17 -10.61 9.42
C GLN A 379 -37.28 -9.84 10.40
N VAL A 380 -36.31 -9.06 9.91
CA VAL A 380 -35.45 -8.22 10.77
C VAL A 380 -36.29 -7.24 11.58
N ARG A 381 -37.22 -6.52 10.93
CA ARG A 381 -38.13 -5.57 11.61
C ARG A 381 -38.96 -6.23 12.70
N LYS A 382 -39.61 -7.35 12.37
CA LYS A 382 -40.49 -8.10 13.28
C LYS A 382 -39.72 -8.68 14.46
N THR A 383 -38.63 -9.41 14.19
CA THR A 383 -37.83 -10.09 15.22
C THR A 383 -37.15 -9.09 16.15
N CYS A 384 -36.72 -7.94 15.65
CA CYS A 384 -36.04 -6.93 16.46
C CYS A 384 -36.99 -5.89 17.07
N ALA A 385 -38.30 -5.99 16.84
CA ALA A 385 -39.30 -5.00 17.25
C ALA A 385 -39.00 -3.56 16.75
N LEU A 386 -38.46 -3.43 15.55
CA LEU A 386 -38.08 -2.16 14.92
C LEU A 386 -38.78 -1.97 13.56
N PRO A 387 -40.09 -1.68 13.56
CA PRO A 387 -40.87 -1.56 12.31
C PRO A 387 -40.42 -0.39 11.42
N GLN A 388 -39.76 0.62 12.01
CA GLN A 388 -39.35 1.85 11.32
C GLN A 388 -38.11 1.67 10.42
N LEU A 389 -37.42 0.53 10.50
CA LEU A 389 -36.17 0.32 9.76
C LEU A 389 -36.40 0.26 8.25
N SER A 390 -35.82 1.20 7.50
CA SER A 390 -35.82 1.13 6.04
C SER A 390 -34.89 0.02 5.52
N ALA A 391 -35.19 -0.57 4.35
CA ALA A 391 -34.29 -1.56 3.74
C ALA A 391 -32.85 -1.04 3.53
N PRO A 392 -32.61 0.19 3.03
CA PRO A 392 -31.25 0.73 2.91
C PRO A 392 -30.51 0.76 4.26
N PHE A 393 -31.22 1.05 5.35
CA PHE A 393 -30.63 1.08 6.67
C PHE A 393 -30.36 -0.34 7.22
N ILE A 394 -31.22 -1.32 6.94
CA ILE A 394 -30.93 -2.74 7.25
C ILE A 394 -29.67 -3.20 6.51
N VAL A 395 -29.51 -2.84 5.24
CA VAL A 395 -28.28 -3.12 4.48
C VAL A 395 -27.07 -2.49 5.15
N HIS A 396 -27.19 -1.24 5.63
CA HIS A 396 -26.14 -0.53 6.34
C HIS A 396 -25.73 -1.23 7.65
N LEU A 397 -26.70 -1.58 8.49
CA LEU A 397 -26.48 -2.33 9.74
C LEU A 397 -25.83 -3.69 9.47
N THR A 398 -26.35 -4.43 8.48
CA THR A 398 -25.81 -5.73 8.06
C THR A 398 -24.37 -5.61 7.60
N LYS A 399 -24.04 -4.58 6.81
CA LYS A 399 -22.68 -4.31 6.31
C LYS A 399 -21.69 -4.04 7.45
N VAL A 400 -22.09 -3.28 8.46
CA VAL A 400 -21.25 -2.98 9.62
C VAL A 400 -20.99 -4.25 10.44
N LEU A 401 -22.04 -5.00 10.77
CA LEU A 401 -21.92 -6.26 11.52
C LEU A 401 -21.11 -7.30 10.74
N LEU A 402 -21.30 -7.41 9.43
CA LEU A 402 -20.59 -8.37 8.60
C LEU A 402 -19.09 -8.08 8.56
N ARG A 403 -18.69 -6.80 8.50
CA ARG A 403 -17.28 -6.41 8.62
C ARG A 403 -16.69 -6.83 9.97
N GLN A 404 -17.38 -6.52 11.08
CA GLN A 404 -16.94 -6.93 12.41
C GLN A 404 -16.80 -8.46 12.50
N HIS A 405 -17.80 -9.19 12.02
CA HIS A 405 -17.86 -10.65 12.13
C HIS A 405 -16.84 -11.37 11.25
N VAL A 406 -16.64 -10.91 10.00
CA VAL A 406 -15.67 -11.51 9.06
C VAL A 406 -14.23 -11.13 9.40
N SER A 407 -13.99 -9.94 9.97
CA SER A 407 -12.64 -9.54 10.40
C SER A 407 -12.03 -10.46 11.46
N GLN A 408 -12.86 -11.24 12.16
CA GLN A 408 -12.43 -12.21 13.16
C GLN A 408 -12.22 -13.63 12.57
N ARG A 409 -12.49 -13.82 11.27
CA ARG A 409 -12.51 -15.14 10.59
C ARG A 409 -11.91 -15.07 9.18
N THR A 410 -10.83 -14.32 9.01
CA THR A 410 -10.16 -14.11 7.72
C THR A 410 -9.61 -15.41 7.12
N GLU A 411 -9.38 -16.43 7.94
CA GLU A 411 -8.96 -17.77 7.51
C GLU A 411 -10.04 -18.54 6.74
N LEU A 412 -11.32 -18.22 6.95
CA LEU A 412 -12.46 -18.95 6.40
C LEU A 412 -13.06 -18.27 5.17
N VAL A 413 -13.12 -16.94 5.15
CA VAL A 413 -13.79 -16.15 4.11
C VAL A 413 -12.79 -15.24 3.43
N ASP A 414 -12.54 -15.49 2.14
CA ASP A 414 -11.67 -14.68 1.29
C ASP A 414 -12.33 -13.34 0.93
N SER A 415 -13.61 -13.37 0.54
CA SER A 415 -14.34 -12.16 0.16
C SER A 415 -15.85 -12.32 0.36
N TRP A 416 -16.55 -11.19 0.47
CA TRP A 416 -18.01 -11.16 0.62
C TRP A 416 -18.63 -9.99 -0.14
N PHE A 417 -19.91 -10.13 -0.48
CA PHE A 417 -20.67 -9.06 -1.12
C PHE A 417 -22.14 -9.08 -0.69
N LEU A 418 -22.76 -7.91 -0.79
CA LEU A 418 -24.15 -7.66 -0.46
C LEU A 418 -24.89 -7.25 -1.73
N ASP A 419 -25.91 -8.02 -2.10
CA ASP A 419 -26.80 -7.73 -3.21
C ASP A 419 -28.17 -7.36 -2.62
N ALA A 420 -28.36 -6.06 -2.39
CA ALA A 420 -29.57 -5.49 -1.82
C ALA A 420 -30.67 -5.48 -2.87
N LYS A 421 -31.76 -6.22 -2.62
CA LYS A 421 -32.94 -6.15 -3.45
C LYS A 421 -33.85 -5.02 -3.00
N PRO A 422 -34.64 -4.44 -3.91
CA PRO A 422 -35.54 -3.35 -3.56
C PRO A 422 -36.64 -3.84 -2.61
N GLU A 423 -37.35 -2.91 -1.98
CA GLU A 423 -38.30 -3.19 -0.90
C GLU A 423 -39.41 -4.17 -1.34
N GLU A 424 -39.82 -4.14 -2.62
CA GLU A 424 -40.85 -5.05 -3.16
C GLU A 424 -40.38 -6.51 -3.18
N GLN A 425 -39.08 -6.75 -3.37
CA GLN A 425 -38.50 -8.09 -3.27
C GLN A 425 -38.24 -8.50 -1.82
N GLY A 426 -38.05 -7.54 -0.91
CA GLY A 426 -38.12 -7.75 0.53
C GLY A 426 -36.91 -8.43 1.17
N TYR A 427 -35.76 -8.54 0.49
CA TYR A 427 -34.58 -9.21 1.06
C TYR A 427 -33.21 -8.65 0.62
N LEU A 428 -32.22 -8.94 1.45
CA LEU A 428 -30.79 -8.74 1.17
C LEU A 428 -30.13 -10.11 0.95
N LEU A 429 -29.39 -10.24 -0.16
CA LEU A 429 -28.60 -11.44 -0.42
C LEU A 429 -27.14 -11.22 0.01
N VAL A 430 -26.70 -12.00 1.00
CA VAL A 430 -25.33 -11.98 1.52
C VAL A 430 -24.57 -13.13 0.89
N ARG A 431 -23.44 -12.85 0.25
CA ARG A 431 -22.64 -13.88 -0.43
C ARG A 431 -21.24 -13.96 0.14
N PHE A 432 -20.76 -15.19 0.28
CA PHE A 432 -19.46 -15.53 0.83
C PHE A 432 -18.65 -16.33 -0.21
N ASN A 433 -17.41 -15.90 -0.42
CA ASN A 433 -16.39 -16.67 -1.10
C ASN A 433 -15.46 -17.24 -0.02
N TYR A 434 -15.45 -18.56 0.12
CA TYR A 434 -14.62 -19.24 1.10
C TYR A 434 -13.22 -19.49 0.54
N THR A 435 -12.22 -19.47 1.40
CA THR A 435 -10.86 -19.90 1.07
C THR A 435 -10.91 -21.38 0.67
N ASN A 436 -10.42 -21.70 -0.54
CA ASN A 436 -10.34 -23.09 -0.99
C ASN A 436 -9.19 -23.77 -0.24
N PHE A 437 -9.50 -24.53 0.79
CA PHE A 437 -8.56 -25.52 1.31
C PHE A 437 -8.52 -26.67 0.32
N SER A 438 -7.49 -26.71 -0.52
CA SER A 438 -7.06 -27.94 -1.18
C SER A 438 -6.73 -28.92 -0.06
N ILE A 439 -7.60 -29.89 0.18
CA ILE A 439 -7.34 -31.01 1.11
C ILE A 439 -6.37 -31.96 0.42
#